data_AF-J9Y2Y7-F1
#
_entry.id   AF-J9Y2Y7-F1
#
_cell.length_a   1.000
_cell.length_b   1.000
_cell.length_c   1.000
_cell.angle_alpha   90.00
_cell.angle_beta   90.00
_cell.angle_gamma   90.00
#
_symmetry.space_group_name_H-M   'P 1'
#
loop_
_entity.id
_entity.type
_entity.pdbx_description
1 polymer ?
#
loop_
_entity_poly.entity_id
_entity_poly.type
_entity_poly.pdbx_seq_one_letter_code
_entity_poly.pdbx_strand_id
1 'polypeptide(L)'
;YTNEPFFCNSYDAIGAYRQKRIHLDSPLWLRWQLDQRVITSRETPIEVHYESLGTSHEIYGHYVIVRSIKKEVLCIYVRTTVGHISLYREIEEAIQGFCRAYSYGT
;
A
#
# COMPACT_ATOMS: atom_id res chain seq x y z
N TYR A 1 -15.15 11.70 -0.02
CA TYR A 1 -14.50 11.22 1.21
C TYR A 1 -14.77 9.74 1.41
N THR A 2 -13.88 8.90 0.87
CA THR A 2 -13.89 7.45 1.10
C THR A 2 -13.50 7.18 2.56
N ASN A 3 -14.38 6.58 3.35
CA ASN A 3 -14.15 6.17 4.75
C ASN A 3 -13.17 4.98 4.88
N GLU A 4 -12.22 4.88 3.94
CA GLU A 4 -11.29 3.77 3.84
C GLU A 4 -10.06 4.03 4.71
N PRO A 5 -9.65 3.08 5.56
CA PRO A 5 -8.52 3.26 6.46
C PRO A 5 -7.19 3.21 5.70
N PHE A 6 -6.23 4.03 6.16
CA PHE A 6 -4.86 4.05 5.66
C PHE A 6 -3.95 3.25 6.59
N PHE A 7 -3.08 2.43 6.01
CA PHE A 7 -2.10 1.62 6.73
C PHE A 7 -0.70 1.80 6.13
N CYS A 8 0.28 2.03 7.00
CA CYS A 8 1.68 2.20 6.59
C CYS A 8 2.41 0.88 6.30
N ASN A 9 1.90 -0.23 6.83
CA ASN A 9 2.46 -1.57 6.64
C ASN A 9 1.36 -2.63 6.67
N SER A 10 1.68 -3.82 6.17
CA SER A 10 0.75 -4.95 6.08
C SER A 10 0.39 -5.54 7.46
N TYR A 11 1.30 -5.50 8.42
CA TYR A 11 1.08 -6.05 9.77
C TYR A 11 -0.01 -5.30 10.53
N ASP A 12 -0.03 -3.98 10.42
CA ASP A 12 -1.03 -3.13 11.06
C ASP A 12 -2.43 -3.41 10.49
N ALA A 13 -2.53 -3.60 9.17
CA ALA A 13 -3.78 -3.97 8.50
C ALA A 13 -4.28 -5.35 8.99
N ILE A 14 -3.40 -6.36 9.01
CA ILE A 14 -3.74 -7.70 9.51
C ILE A 14 -4.11 -7.65 11.01
N GLY A 15 -3.40 -6.84 11.80
CA GLY A 15 -3.68 -6.62 13.21
C GLY A 15 -5.05 -5.99 13.43
N ALA A 16 -5.40 -4.97 12.65
CA ALA A 16 -6.71 -4.34 12.69
C ALA A 16 -7.84 -5.31 12.33
N TYR A 17 -7.61 -6.19 11.35
CA TYR A 17 -8.55 -7.26 11.01
C TYR A 17 -8.73 -8.27 12.15
N ARG A 18 -7.62 -8.73 12.77
CA ARG A 18 -7.68 -9.63 13.94
C ARG A 18 -8.42 -9.01 15.13
N GLN A 19 -8.32 -7.69 15.29
CA GLN A 19 -9.08 -6.92 16.28
C GLN A 19 -10.55 -6.66 15.87
N LYS A 20 -11.00 -7.17 14.71
CA LYS A 20 -12.34 -6.97 14.15
C LYS A 20 -12.70 -5.49 13.91
N ARG A 21 -11.69 -4.64 13.70
CA ARG A 21 -11.87 -3.20 13.38
C ARG A 21 -12.19 -2.97 11.91
N ILE A 22 -11.82 -3.92 11.05
CA ILE A 22 -12.07 -3.92 9.61
C ILE A 22 -12.45 -5.34 9.17
N HIS A 23 -13.20 -5.47 8.06
CA HIS A 23 -13.51 -6.77 7.47
C HIS A 23 -12.44 -7.20 6.47
N LEU A 24 -12.43 -8.51 6.16
CA LEU A 24 -11.45 -9.11 5.26
C LEU A 24 -11.48 -8.53 3.84
N ASP A 25 -12.68 -8.21 3.35
CA ASP A 25 -13.02 -7.73 2.02
C ASP A 25 -13.16 -6.19 1.95
N SER A 26 -13.11 -5.50 3.09
CA SER A 26 -13.21 -4.05 3.13
C SER A 26 -12.02 -3.41 2.42
N PRO A 27 -12.26 -2.45 1.50
CA PRO A 27 -11.18 -1.72 0.84
C PRO A 27 -10.43 -0.86 1.84
N LEU A 28 -9.12 -0.84 1.70
CA LEU A 28 -8.20 -0.04 2.50
C LEU A 28 -7.05 0.47 1.62
N TRP A 29 -6.36 1.49 2.12
CA TRP A 29 -5.17 2.05 1.48
C TRP A 29 -3.92 1.51 2.17
N LEU A 30 -3.11 0.76 1.45
CA LEU A 30 -1.83 0.25 1.96
C LEU A 30 -0.68 1.04 1.34
N ARG A 31 0.24 1.52 2.18
CA ARG A 31 1.47 2.17 1.71
C ARG A 31 2.32 1.16 0.93
N TRP A 32 2.50 1.44 -0.35
CA TRP A 32 3.31 0.64 -1.23
C TRP A 32 4.80 0.86 -0.92
N GLN A 33 5.48 -0.22 -0.60
CA GLN A 33 6.90 -0.25 -0.23
C GLN A 33 7.64 -1.19 -1.18
N LEU A 34 7.75 -0.90 -2.48
CA LEU A 34 8.75 -1.56 -3.33
C LEU A 34 8.93 -0.79 -4.64
N ASP A 35 10.20 -0.61 -5.03
CA ASP A 35 10.75 0.07 -6.21
C ASP A 35 9.80 0.90 -7.08
N GLN A 36 10.10 2.20 -7.17
CA GLN A 36 9.45 3.26 -7.98
C GLN A 36 9.15 2.92 -9.46
N ARG A 37 9.49 1.73 -9.94
CA ARG A 37 9.53 1.33 -11.35
C ARG A 37 8.18 0.93 -11.94
N VAL A 38 7.15 0.68 -11.15
CA VAL A 38 5.89 0.09 -11.66
C VAL A 38 4.83 1.15 -12.00
N ILE A 39 4.90 2.35 -11.43
CA ILE A 39 3.83 3.36 -11.60
C ILE A 39 4.25 4.35 -12.67
N THR A 40 4.26 3.87 -13.92
CA THR A 40 4.56 4.67 -15.11
C THR A 40 3.34 4.89 -16.00
N SER A 41 2.11 4.63 -15.53
CA SER A 41 0.92 5.01 -16.31
C SER A 41 0.70 6.53 -16.22
N ARG A 42 0.68 7.19 -17.39
CA ARG A 42 0.37 8.62 -17.55
C ARG A 42 -1.13 8.89 -17.42
N GLU A 43 -1.74 8.41 -16.34
CA GLU A 43 -3.13 8.71 -16.04
C GLU A 43 -3.25 10.11 -15.42
N THR A 44 -4.37 10.78 -15.66
CA THR A 44 -4.71 12.03 -14.96
C THR A 44 -5.40 11.69 -13.65
N PRO A 45 -5.04 12.34 -12.52
CA PRO A 45 -5.71 12.09 -11.25
C PRO A 45 -7.19 12.44 -11.36
N ILE A 46 -8.04 11.63 -10.73
CA ILE A 46 -9.49 11.86 -10.67
C ILE A 46 -9.78 13.04 -9.76
N GLU A 47 -9.06 13.12 -8.65
CA GLU A 47 -9.22 14.15 -7.63
C GLU A 47 -7.85 14.49 -7.03
N VAL A 48 -7.60 15.77 -6.76
CA VAL A 48 -6.36 16.22 -6.10
C VAL A 48 -6.75 17.03 -4.88
N HIS A 49 -6.31 16.56 -3.71
CA HIS A 49 -6.53 17.26 -2.45
C HIS A 49 -5.25 17.94 -2.00
N TYR A 50 -5.33 19.22 -1.66
CA TYR A 50 -4.22 19.97 -1.11
C TYR A 50 -4.36 20.09 0.40
N GLU A 51 -3.27 19.81 1.12
CA GLU A 51 -3.17 20.00 2.56
C GLU A 51 -2.41 21.28 2.88
N SER A 52 -2.72 21.86 4.05
CA SER A 52 -2.12 23.11 4.53
C SER A 52 -0.61 23.03 4.79
N LEU A 53 -0.08 21.83 5.04
CA LEU A 53 1.37 21.59 5.16
C LEU A 53 2.09 21.56 3.80
N GLY A 54 1.34 21.72 2.70
CA GLY A 54 1.87 21.74 1.35
C GLY A 54 2.07 20.35 0.74
N THR A 55 1.46 19.34 1.33
CA THR A 55 1.32 18.01 0.75
C THR A 55 0.09 17.96 -0.15
N SER A 56 0.17 17.23 -1.27
CA SER A 56 -0.97 16.99 -2.14
C SER A 56 -1.23 15.50 -2.32
N HIS A 57 -2.48 15.09 -2.16
CA HIS A 57 -2.95 13.73 -2.38
C HIS A 57 -3.60 13.67 -3.77
N GLU A 58 -2.87 13.11 -4.73
CA GLU A 58 -3.36 12.84 -6.07
C GLU A 58 -4.03 11.46 -6.06
N ILE A 59 -5.35 11.44 -6.18
CA ILE A 59 -6.16 10.23 -6.13
C ILE A 59 -6.38 9.71 -7.55
N TYR A 60 -5.92 8.49 -7.77
CA TYR A 60 -6.17 7.68 -8.95
C TYR A 60 -7.11 6.54 -8.57
N GLY A 61 -7.79 5.93 -9.55
CA GLY A 61 -8.84 4.95 -9.28
C GLY A 61 -8.45 3.82 -8.30
N HIS A 62 -7.19 3.39 -8.35
CA HIS A 62 -6.68 2.29 -7.51
C HIS A 62 -5.42 2.64 -6.70
N TYR A 63 -4.91 3.86 -6.79
CA TYR A 63 -3.72 4.30 -6.05
C TYR A 63 -3.79 5.78 -5.71
N VAL A 64 -3.11 6.19 -4.64
CA VAL A 64 -2.96 7.60 -4.25
C VAL A 64 -1.49 7.93 -4.22
N ILE A 65 -1.10 9.03 -4.86
CA ILE A 65 0.26 9.55 -4.80
C ILE A 65 0.26 10.76 -3.88
N VAL A 66 1.08 10.71 -2.83
CA VAL A 66 1.31 11.86 -1.96
C VAL A 66 2.55 12.58 -2.45
N ARG A 67 2.40 13.85 -2.81
CA ARG A 67 3.50 14.71 -3.25
C ARG A 67 3.78 15.84 -2.27
N SER A 68 5.03 16.31 -2.28
CA SER A 68 5.44 17.55 -1.61
C SER A 68 5.08 18.79 -2.44
N ILE A 69 5.25 19.98 -1.86
CA ILE A 69 5.14 21.28 -2.55
C ILE A 69 6.04 21.30 -3.80
N LYS A 70 7.21 20.67 -3.72
CA LYS A 70 8.19 20.57 -4.83
C LYS A 70 7.81 19.51 -5.88
N LYS A 71 6.62 18.91 -5.76
CA LYS A 71 6.10 17.81 -6.60
C LYS A 71 6.88 16.49 -6.51
N GLU A 72 7.73 16.34 -5.49
CA GLU A 72 8.43 15.10 -5.21
C GLU A 72 7.45 14.06 -4.64
N VAL A 73 7.56 12.80 -5.07
CA VAL A 73 6.73 11.71 -4.57
C VAL A 73 7.22 11.29 -3.18
N LEU A 74 6.40 11.49 -2.16
CA LEU A 74 6.71 11.13 -0.77
C LEU A 74 6.33 9.69 -0.46
N CYS A 75 5.14 9.29 -0.89
CA CYS A 75 4.66 7.92 -0.77
C CYS A 75 3.53 7.64 -1.74
N ILE A 76 3.27 6.35 -1.96
CA ILE A 76 2.19 5.86 -2.79
C ILE A 76 1.38 4.90 -1.94
N TYR A 77 0.07 5.04 -1.98
CA TYR A 77 -0.87 4.09 -1.41
C TYR A 77 -1.57 3.33 -2.53
N VAL A 78 -1.78 2.04 -2.33
CA VAL A 78 -2.56 1.20 -3.25
C VAL A 78 -3.82 0.75 -2.54
N ARG A 79 -4.95 0.80 -3.26
CA ARG A 79 -6.22 0.31 -2.76
C ARG A 79 -6.23 -1.21 -2.80
N THR A 80 -6.41 -1.84 -1.66
CA THR A 80 -6.38 -3.31 -1.53
C THR A 80 -7.30 -3.78 -0.41
N THR A 81 -7.30 -5.08 -0.12
CA THR A 81 -8.06 -5.72 0.96
C THR A 81 -7.12 -6.52 1.85
N VAL A 82 -7.55 -6.86 3.07
CA VAL A 82 -6.76 -7.70 3.98
C VAL A 82 -6.56 -9.10 3.40
N GLY A 83 -7.54 -9.61 2.65
CA GLY A 83 -7.43 -10.89 1.93
C GLY A 83 -6.25 -10.91 0.96
N HIS A 84 -6.14 -9.90 0.09
CA HIS A 84 -5.02 -9.79 -0.84
C HIS A 84 -3.68 -9.62 -0.13
N ILE A 85 -3.64 -8.82 0.94
CA ILE A 85 -2.43 -8.61 1.74
C ILE A 85 -1.95 -9.92 2.35
N SER A 86 -2.87 -10.71 2.93
CA SER A 86 -2.53 -11.98 3.56
C SER A 86 -1.97 -12.97 2.54
N LEU A 87 -2.60 -13.08 1.37
CA LEU A 87 -2.15 -13.96 0.30
C LEU A 87 -0.75 -13.60 -0.21
N TYR A 88 -0.52 -12.32 -0.55
CA TYR A 88 0.78 -11.87 -1.06
C TYR A 88 1.90 -12.14 -0.05
N ARG A 89 1.58 -11.96 1.24
CA ARG A 89 2.50 -12.20 2.33
C ARG A 89 2.85 -13.68 2.51
N GLU A 90 1.89 -14.59 2.42
CA GLU A 90 2.15 -16.02 2.47
C GLU A 90 3.11 -16.45 1.34
N ILE A 91 2.95 -15.87 0.14
CA ILE A 91 3.85 -16.09 -0.99
C ILE A 91 5.26 -15.54 -0.71
N GLU A 92 5.39 -14.32 -0.20
CA GLU A 92 6.69 -13.74 0.16
C GLU A 92 7.41 -14.56 1.23
N GLU A 93 6.69 -14.99 2.28
CA GLU A 93 7.23 -15.80 3.37
C GLU A 93 7.67 -17.18 2.86
N ALA A 94 6.91 -17.80 1.95
CA ALA A 94 7.30 -19.05 1.31
C ALA A 94 8.59 -18.89 0.49
N ILE A 95 8.67 -17.86 -0.38
CA ILE A 95 9.86 -17.58 -1.18
C ILE A 95 11.08 -17.34 -0.28
N GLN A 96 10.94 -16.52 0.76
CA GLN A 96 12.02 -16.25 1.70
C GLN A 96 12.46 -17.52 2.44
N GLY A 97 11.50 -18.36 2.84
CA GLY A 97 11.76 -19.67 3.44
C GLY A 97 12.60 -20.56 2.53
N PHE A 98 12.26 -20.63 1.24
CA PHE A 98 13.04 -21.37 0.24
C PHE A 98 14.48 -20.83 0.10
N CYS A 99 14.66 -19.50 -0.01
CA CYS A 99 15.99 -18.91 -0.12
C CYS A 99 16.88 -19.21 1.10
N ARG A 100 16.30 -19.17 2.32
CA ARG A 100 17.03 -19.51 3.55
C ARG A 100 17.46 -20.97 3.56
N ALA A 101 16.57 -21.90 3.20
CA ALA A 101 16.89 -23.32 3.14
C ALA A 101 18.06 -23.62 2.18
N TYR A 102 18.13 -22.91 1.05
CA TYR A 102 19.25 -23.03 0.10
C TYR A 102 20.58 -22.50 0.69
N SER A 103 20.55 -21.41 1.46
CA SER A 103 21.76 -20.81 2.05
C SER A 103 22.40 -21.60 3.20
N TYR A 104 21.64 -22.44 3.91
CA TYR A 104 22.16 -23.30 4.99
C TYR A 104 22.59 -24.70 4.52
N GLY A 105 22.41 -25.01 3.23
CA GLY A 105 22.79 -26.29 2.60
C GLY A 105 24.17 -26.29 1.94
N THR A 106 24.92 -25.18 2.02
CA THR A 106 26.33 -25.04 1.63
C THR A 106 27.21 -24.90 2.86
#